data_AF-A0A348G659-F1
#
_entry.id   AF-A0A348G659-F1
#
_cell.length_a   1.000
_cell.length_b   1.000
_cell.length_c   1.000
_cell.angle_alpha   90.00
_cell.angle_beta   90.00
_cell.angle_gamma   90.00
#
_symmetry.space_group_name_H-M   'P 1'
#
loop_
_entity.id
_entity.type
_entity.pdbx_description
1 polymer ?
#
loop_
_entity_poly.entity_id
_entity_poly.type
_entity_poly.pdbx_seq_one_letter_code
_entity_poly.pdbx_strand_id
1 'polypeptide(L)'
;MKQTLLLLLTLVVSTMSFNEDFLHITSKYLNLTTDAVMTCINMTSITYEDLMHLDVIEEENLQTDNTALKVGCMFSCFMQTKELMINAHIDTNKMKEVTSSKCKSPEEVALRFQILDTCSERVRNMTNECKVSLNFILCLMNEVQRLLGE
;
A
#
# COMPACT_ATOMS: atom_id res chain seq x y z
N MET A 1 28.66 -46.23 -16.75
CA MET A 1 27.52 -45.89 -15.87
C MET A 1 27.72 -44.46 -15.38
N LYS A 2 27.24 -43.47 -16.15
CA LYS A 2 25.97 -42.75 -15.87
C LYS A 2 26.07 -41.96 -14.54
N GLN A 3 26.86 -40.91 -14.40
CA GLN A 3 26.72 -39.56 -14.96
C GLN A 3 25.26 -39.04 -15.04
N THR A 4 24.43 -39.37 -14.04
CA THR A 4 22.99 -39.05 -14.12
C THR A 4 22.35 -38.76 -12.75
N LEU A 5 23.03 -38.08 -11.83
CA LEU A 5 22.45 -37.77 -10.52
C LEU A 5 23.00 -36.48 -9.88
N LEU A 6 23.05 -35.39 -10.64
CA LEU A 6 23.35 -34.06 -10.11
C LEU A 6 22.56 -32.95 -10.84
N LEU A 7 21.30 -33.27 -11.17
CA LEU A 7 20.35 -32.35 -11.82
C LEU A 7 18.97 -32.49 -11.18
N LEU A 8 18.85 -32.28 -9.87
CA LEU A 8 17.54 -32.14 -9.24
C LEU A 8 17.60 -31.09 -8.13
N LEU A 9 16.77 -30.06 -8.32
CA LEU A 9 16.31 -29.06 -7.34
C LEU A 9 17.10 -27.75 -7.19
N THR A 10 17.43 -27.08 -8.30
CA THR A 10 17.15 -25.63 -8.34
C THR A 10 15.71 -25.46 -8.78
N LEU A 11 14.78 -25.62 -7.83
CA LEU A 11 13.47 -24.99 -7.96
C LEU A 11 13.75 -23.49 -7.99
N VAL A 12 13.94 -22.95 -9.19
CA VAL A 12 13.77 -21.52 -9.42
C VAL A 12 12.30 -21.31 -9.12
N VAL A 13 11.99 -20.94 -7.88
CA VAL A 13 10.71 -20.34 -7.55
C VAL A 13 10.68 -19.11 -8.43
N SER A 14 9.94 -19.18 -9.53
CA SER A 14 9.61 -18.05 -10.36
C SER A 14 8.72 -17.15 -9.50
N THR A 15 9.31 -16.46 -8.52
CA THR A 15 8.62 -15.36 -7.86
C THR A 15 8.27 -14.41 -9.00
N MET A 16 6.98 -14.19 -9.24
CA MET A 16 6.52 -13.12 -10.11
C MET A 16 7.08 -11.82 -9.51
N SER A 17 8.26 -11.43 -9.99
CA SER A 17 8.89 -10.19 -9.57
C SER A 17 8.00 -9.05 -10.03
N PHE A 18 7.87 -8.03 -9.20
CA PHE A 18 7.32 -6.77 -9.66
C PHE A 18 8.13 -6.31 -10.88
N ASN A 19 7.42 -5.87 -11.92
CA ASN A 19 8.08 -5.35 -13.11
C ASN A 19 8.70 -3.97 -12.79
N GLU A 20 9.70 -3.59 -13.58
CA GLU A 20 10.42 -2.32 -13.40
C GLU A 20 9.47 -1.11 -13.47
N ASP A 21 8.42 -1.20 -14.28
CA ASP A 21 7.40 -0.16 -14.41
C ASP A 21 6.64 0.10 -13.10
N PHE A 22 6.17 -0.95 -12.42
CA PHE A 22 5.49 -0.82 -11.13
C PHE A 22 6.41 -0.17 -10.09
N LEU A 23 7.66 -0.62 -10.03
CA LEU A 23 8.65 -0.07 -9.11
C LEU A 23 8.91 1.41 -9.40
N HIS A 24 9.09 1.77 -10.67
CA HIS A 24 9.35 3.14 -11.10
C HIS A 24 8.16 4.07 -10.82
N ILE A 25 6.94 3.65 -11.17
CA ILE A 25 5.72 4.43 -10.94
C ILE A 25 5.50 4.66 -9.45
N THR A 26 5.63 3.61 -8.64
CA THR A 26 5.45 3.67 -7.19
C THR A 26 6.50 4.59 -6.54
N SER A 27 7.76 4.41 -6.92
CA SER A 27 8.90 5.24 -6.53
C SER A 27 8.62 6.72 -6.82
N LYS A 28 8.21 7.05 -8.05
CA LYS A 28 7.88 8.41 -8.46
C LYS A 28 6.68 8.99 -7.70
N TYR A 29 5.61 8.22 -7.52
CA TYR A 29 4.39 8.71 -6.87
C TYR A 29 4.60 9.01 -5.38
N LEU A 30 5.31 8.11 -4.69
CA LEU A 30 5.62 8.24 -3.28
C LEU A 30 6.83 9.15 -3.04
N ASN A 31 7.60 9.48 -4.07
CA ASN A 31 8.92 10.12 -3.95
C ASN A 31 9.81 9.33 -2.96
N LEU A 32 9.99 8.04 -3.28
CA LEU A 32 10.88 7.08 -2.62
C LEU A 32 11.92 6.60 -3.62
N THR A 33 13.01 6.00 -3.16
CA THR A 33 13.91 5.27 -4.07
C THR A 33 13.29 3.93 -4.46
N THR A 34 13.65 3.40 -5.63
CA THR A 34 13.23 2.06 -6.05
C THR A 34 13.68 0.99 -5.05
N ASP A 35 14.85 1.16 -4.43
CA ASP A 35 15.35 0.26 -3.38
C ASP A 35 14.47 0.28 -2.13
N ALA A 36 14.00 1.45 -1.71
CA ALA A 36 13.07 1.57 -0.58
C ALA A 36 11.74 0.88 -0.90
N VAL A 37 11.23 1.03 -2.13
CA VAL A 37 10.02 0.35 -2.59
C VAL A 37 10.21 -1.17 -2.58
N MET A 38 11.30 -1.67 -3.15
CA MET A 38 11.64 -3.10 -3.15
C MET A 38 11.82 -3.66 -1.74
N THR A 39 12.42 -2.88 -0.84
CA THR A 39 12.60 -3.28 0.56
C THR A 39 11.26 -3.58 1.22
N CYS A 40 10.28 -2.67 1.07
CA CYS A 40 8.94 -2.89 1.61
C CYS A 40 8.24 -4.10 1.01
N ILE A 41 8.33 -4.28 -0.31
CA ILE A 41 7.77 -5.44 -1.02
C ILE A 41 8.35 -6.76 -0.48
N ASN A 42 9.68 -6.82 -0.35
CA ASN A 42 10.38 -8.02 0.09
C ASN A 42 10.06 -8.35 1.56
N MET A 43 9.98 -7.33 2.42
CA MET A 43 9.65 -7.53 3.83
C MET A 43 8.27 -8.14 4.04
N THR A 44 7.30 -7.83 3.18
CA THR A 44 5.92 -8.31 3.33
C THR A 44 5.64 -9.58 2.55
N SER A 45 6.59 -10.06 1.74
CA SER A 45 6.42 -11.22 0.87
C SER A 45 5.13 -11.13 0.03
N ILE A 46 4.86 -9.91 -0.46
CA ILE A 46 3.74 -9.60 -1.32
C ILE A 46 4.11 -9.89 -2.78
N THR A 47 3.15 -10.32 -3.56
CA THR A 47 3.28 -10.58 -4.99
C THR A 47 2.46 -9.57 -5.79
N TYR A 48 2.71 -9.48 -7.09
CA TYR A 48 1.89 -8.63 -7.96
C TYR A 48 0.42 -9.10 -8.00
N GLU A 49 0.19 -10.41 -7.95
CA GLU A 49 -1.16 -11.00 -7.89
C GLU A 49 -1.92 -10.56 -6.64
N ASP A 50 -1.24 -10.47 -5.49
CA ASP A 50 -1.84 -9.99 -4.23
C ASP A 50 -2.38 -8.54 -4.37
N LEU A 51 -1.77 -7.71 -5.21
CA LEU A 51 -2.24 -6.33 -5.45
C LEU A 51 -3.39 -6.23 -6.44
N MET A 52 -3.48 -7.15 -7.41
CA MET A 52 -4.53 -7.12 -8.44
C MET A 52 -5.94 -7.35 -7.88
N HIS A 53 -6.05 -7.84 -6.64
CA HIS A 53 -7.32 -8.14 -6.01
C HIS A 53 -7.79 -7.04 -5.04
N LEU A 54 -7.04 -5.93 -4.93
CA LEU A 54 -7.32 -4.84 -3.98
C LEU A 54 -8.70 -4.20 -4.16
N ASP A 55 -9.17 -4.11 -5.40
CA ASP A 55 -10.46 -3.56 -5.80
C ASP A 55 -11.65 -4.47 -5.46
N VAL A 56 -11.39 -5.76 -5.18
CA VAL A 56 -12.41 -6.77 -4.84
C VAL A 56 -12.43 -7.08 -3.33
N ILE A 57 -11.56 -6.44 -2.54
CA ILE A 57 -11.50 -6.70 -1.09
C ILE A 57 -12.70 -6.03 -0.41
N GLU A 58 -13.72 -6.84 -0.10
CA GLU A 58 -14.82 -6.43 0.75
C GLU A 58 -14.31 -6.13 2.17
N GLU A 59 -14.74 -4.99 2.74
CA GLU A 59 -14.30 -4.54 4.07
C GLU A 59 -14.57 -5.58 5.18
N GLU A 60 -15.60 -6.40 5.02
CA GLU A 60 -15.99 -7.45 5.96
C GLU A 60 -15.00 -8.62 6.00
N ASN A 61 -14.24 -8.86 4.92
CA ASN A 61 -13.28 -9.97 4.81
C ASN A 61 -11.83 -9.57 5.20
N LEU A 62 -11.59 -8.28 5.47
CA LEU A 62 -10.26 -7.72 5.79
C LEU A 62 -9.59 -8.32 7.03
N GLN A 63 -10.37 -8.88 7.96
CA GLN A 63 -9.80 -9.38 9.22
C GLN A 63 -9.18 -10.77 9.10
N THR A 64 -9.57 -11.55 8.10
CA THR A 64 -9.19 -12.96 7.96
C THR A 64 -8.36 -13.24 6.70
N ASP A 65 -8.35 -12.31 5.75
CA ASP A 65 -7.55 -12.46 4.53
C ASP A 65 -6.07 -12.09 4.78
N ASN A 66 -5.23 -13.13 4.78
CA ASN A 66 -3.79 -12.99 4.93
C ASN A 66 -3.16 -12.19 3.78
N THR A 67 -3.72 -12.25 2.57
CA THR A 67 -3.27 -11.48 1.42
C THR A 67 -3.56 -10.00 1.62
N ALA A 68 -4.79 -9.65 2.01
CA ALA A 68 -5.15 -8.27 2.31
C ALA A 68 -4.23 -7.66 3.40
N LEU A 69 -3.90 -8.44 4.43
CA LEU A 69 -3.01 -7.98 5.49
C LEU A 69 -1.57 -7.73 4.99
N LYS A 70 -1.04 -8.55 4.08
CA LYS A 70 0.28 -8.29 3.45
C LYS A 70 0.29 -6.96 2.70
N VAL A 71 -0.78 -6.67 1.97
CA VAL A 71 -0.95 -5.39 1.27
C VAL A 71 -0.97 -4.23 2.27
N GLY A 72 -1.73 -4.38 3.36
CA GLY A 72 -1.73 -3.45 4.48
C GLY A 72 -0.33 -3.19 5.04
N CYS A 73 0.44 -4.24 5.27
CA CYS A 73 1.81 -4.12 5.75
C CYS A 73 2.72 -3.42 4.74
N MET A 74 2.52 -3.63 3.43
CA MET A 74 3.30 -2.96 2.40
C MET A 74 3.04 -1.45 2.44
N PHE A 75 1.77 -1.04 2.53
CA PHE A 75 1.42 0.37 2.68
C PHE A 75 1.91 0.97 4.00
N SER A 76 1.87 0.21 5.10
CA SER A 76 2.46 0.64 6.38
C SER A 76 3.94 0.96 6.23
N CYS A 77 4.70 0.07 5.57
CA CYS A 77 6.12 0.28 5.30
C CYS A 77 6.36 1.54 4.46
N PHE A 78 5.57 1.77 3.40
CA PHE A 78 5.67 2.99 2.60
C PHE A 78 5.38 4.25 3.42
N MET A 79 4.31 4.25 4.23
CA MET A 79 3.93 5.39 5.06
C MET A 79 4.98 5.69 6.13
N GLN A 80 5.54 4.67 6.78
CA GLN A 80 6.62 4.81 7.75
C GLN A 80 7.91 5.33 7.12
N THR A 81 8.28 4.83 5.94
CA THR A 81 9.45 5.32 5.19
C THR A 81 9.30 6.79 4.80
N LYS A 82 8.06 7.23 4.55
CA LYS A 82 7.72 8.64 4.30
C LYS A 82 7.50 9.46 5.56
N GLU A 83 7.65 8.84 6.73
CA GLU A 83 7.36 9.43 8.03
C GLU A 83 5.94 10.02 8.13
N LEU A 84 5.00 9.46 7.37
CA LEU A 84 3.57 9.79 7.39
C LEU A 84 2.81 8.96 8.42
N MET A 85 3.49 7.99 9.03
CA MET A 85 2.94 7.08 10.01
C MET A 85 4.04 6.71 11.00
N ILE A 86 3.69 6.68 12.28
CA ILE A 86 4.56 6.20 13.36
C ILE A 86 3.77 5.14 14.12
N ASN A 87 4.31 3.93 14.17
CA ASN A 87 3.60 2.76 14.64
C ASN A 87 2.23 2.64 13.93
N ALA A 88 1.14 2.55 14.69
CA ALA A 88 -0.24 2.49 14.20
C ALA A 88 -0.92 3.86 14.02
N HIS A 89 -0.17 4.97 14.13
CA HIS A 89 -0.72 6.32 14.07
C HIS A 89 -0.34 7.05 12.79
N ILE A 90 -1.35 7.50 12.03
CA ILE A 90 -1.20 8.27 10.80
C ILE A 90 -1.05 9.75 11.12
N ASP A 91 -0.01 10.38 10.59
CA ASP A 91 0.17 11.84 10.64
C ASP A 91 -0.61 12.50 9.50
N THR A 92 -1.90 12.75 9.77
CA THR A 92 -2.81 13.39 8.81
C THR A 92 -2.34 14.80 8.42
N ASN A 93 -1.68 15.54 9.32
CA ASN A 93 -1.20 16.89 9.02
C ASN A 93 -0.08 16.84 7.99
N LYS A 94 0.90 15.96 8.16
CA LYS A 94 1.97 15.78 7.19
C LYS A 94 1.46 15.23 5.85
N MET A 95 0.46 14.35 5.86
CA MET A 95 -0.21 13.92 4.62
C MET A 95 -0.89 15.09 3.90
N LYS A 96 -1.55 15.99 4.63
CA LYS A 96 -2.18 17.20 4.07
C LYS A 96 -1.15 18.14 3.42
N GLU A 97 0.00 18.34 4.06
CA GLU A 97 1.11 19.11 3.48
C GLU A 97 1.63 18.51 2.17
N VAL A 98 1.85 17.19 2.14
CA VAL A 98 2.27 16.50 0.92
C VAL A 98 1.19 16.58 -0.16
N THR A 99 -0.07 16.43 0.21
CA THR A 99 -1.20 16.38 -0.72
C THR A 99 -1.48 17.74 -1.36
N SER A 100 -1.43 18.82 -0.59
CA SER A 100 -1.69 20.17 -1.08
C SER A 100 -0.71 20.59 -2.18
N SER A 101 0.56 20.16 -2.07
CA SER A 101 1.60 20.41 -3.08
C SER A 101 1.30 19.81 -4.47
N LYS A 102 0.38 18.83 -4.53
CA LYS A 102 -0.03 18.12 -5.76
C LYS A 102 -1.38 18.57 -6.32
N CYS A 103 -2.12 19.42 -5.59
CA CYS A 103 -3.46 19.87 -5.98
C CYS A 103 -3.39 21.08 -6.93
N LYS A 104 -4.34 21.18 -7.85
CA LYS A 104 -4.40 22.28 -8.84
C LYS A 104 -5.31 23.44 -8.42
N SER A 105 -6.22 23.22 -7.47
CA SER A 105 -7.16 24.23 -7.00
C SER A 105 -7.38 24.16 -5.48
N PRO A 106 -7.79 25.27 -4.85
CA PRO A 106 -8.17 25.27 -3.43
C PRO A 106 -9.33 24.32 -3.11
N GLU A 107 -10.26 24.14 -4.06
CA GLU A 107 -11.38 23.21 -3.93
C GLU A 107 -10.89 21.76 -3.88
N GLU A 108 -9.94 21.38 -4.74
CA GLU A 108 -9.32 20.06 -4.71
C GLU A 108 -8.58 19.81 -3.38
N VAL A 109 -7.89 20.83 -2.86
CA VAL A 109 -7.22 20.76 -1.55
C VAL A 109 -8.25 20.49 -0.44
N ALA A 110 -9.32 21.27 -0.37
CA ALA A 110 -10.35 21.13 0.64
C ALA A 110 -11.01 19.73 0.61
N LEU A 111 -11.31 19.24 -0.59
CA LEU A 111 -11.87 17.92 -0.80
C LEU A 111 -10.94 16.81 -0.31
N ARG A 112 -9.68 16.83 -0.73
CA ARG A 112 -8.70 15.81 -0.30
C ARG A 112 -8.43 15.87 1.20
N PHE A 113 -8.44 17.06 1.81
CA PHE A 113 -8.27 17.21 3.25
C PHE A 113 -9.45 16.57 4.01
N GLN A 114 -10.68 16.79 3.54
CA GLN A 114 -11.86 16.16 4.12
C GLN A 114 -11.81 14.64 4.05
N ILE A 115 -11.37 14.08 2.91
CA ILE A 115 -11.18 12.63 2.74
C ILE A 115 -10.13 12.10 3.74
N LEU A 116 -8.97 12.76 3.82
CA LEU A 116 -7.91 12.38 4.76
C LEU A 116 -8.39 12.40 6.22
N ASP A 117 -9.14 13.43 6.61
CA ASP A 117 -9.71 13.54 7.96
C ASP A 117 -10.69 12.39 8.24
N THR A 118 -11.61 12.15 7.31
CA THR A 118 -12.63 11.10 7.42
C THR A 118 -11.98 9.72 7.58
N CYS A 119 -11.00 9.40 6.74
CA CYS A 119 -10.32 8.11 6.78
C CYS A 119 -9.40 7.96 7.98
N SER A 120 -8.77 9.05 8.44
CA SER A 120 -7.94 9.01 9.65
C SER A 120 -8.76 8.75 10.91
N GLU A 121 -9.94 9.37 11.02
CA GLU A 121 -10.85 9.16 12.15
C GLU A 121 -11.36 7.70 12.17
N ARG A 122 -11.64 7.12 11.00
CA ARG A 122 -12.10 5.73 10.88
C ARG A 122 -11.11 4.71 11.46
N VAL A 123 -9.82 4.97 11.34
CA VAL A 123 -8.76 4.05 11.82
C VAL A 123 -8.16 4.46 13.17
N ARG A 124 -8.63 5.56 13.78
CA ARG A 124 -8.01 6.18 14.97
C ARG A 124 -7.78 5.22 16.14
N ASN A 125 -8.70 4.28 16.36
CA ASN A 125 -8.66 3.36 17.49
C ASN A 125 -8.01 2.00 17.15
N MET A 126 -7.52 1.82 15.93
CA MET A 126 -6.84 0.59 15.52
C MET A 126 -5.38 0.62 15.97
N THR A 127 -4.84 -0.54 16.33
CA THR A 127 -3.48 -0.66 16.91
C THR A 127 -2.53 -1.51 16.08
N ASN A 128 -3.05 -2.27 15.10
CA ASN A 128 -2.21 -3.03 14.18
C ASN A 128 -1.90 -2.18 12.96
N GLU A 129 -0.63 -1.91 12.71
CA GLU A 129 -0.14 -1.02 11.67
C GLU A 129 -0.62 -1.43 10.27
N CYS A 130 -0.50 -2.71 9.93
CA CYS A 130 -0.96 -3.23 8.65
C CYS A 130 -2.47 -3.04 8.46
N LYS A 131 -3.28 -3.29 9.52
CA LYS A 131 -4.73 -3.08 9.48
C LYS A 131 -5.09 -1.60 9.35
N VAL A 132 -4.39 -0.72 10.07
CA VAL A 132 -4.56 0.74 9.98
C VAL A 132 -4.33 1.19 8.55
N SER A 133 -3.17 0.86 7.96
CA SER A 133 -2.82 1.29 6.61
C SER A 133 -3.77 0.73 5.57
N LEU A 134 -4.17 -0.55 5.69
CA LEU A 134 -5.14 -1.16 4.78
C LEU A 134 -6.50 -0.46 4.82
N ASN A 135 -7.09 -0.31 6.02
CA ASN A 135 -8.39 0.33 6.18
C ASN A 135 -8.36 1.80 5.78
N PHE A 136 -7.23 2.49 6.02
CA PHE A 136 -7.05 3.86 5.60
C PHE A 136 -7.03 3.97 4.07
N ILE A 137 -6.21 3.17 3.37
CA ILE A 137 -6.14 3.19 1.90
C ILE A 137 -7.47 2.82 1.26
N LEU A 138 -8.16 1.80 1.76
CA LEU A 138 -9.49 1.42 1.24
C LEU A 138 -10.51 2.54 1.44
N CYS A 139 -10.50 3.19 2.60
CA CYS A 139 -11.33 4.37 2.83
C CYS A 139 -11.01 5.49 1.82
N LEU A 140 -9.74 5.78 1.53
CA LEU A 140 -9.38 6.78 0.52
C LEU A 140 -9.93 6.42 -0.86
N MET A 141 -9.79 5.15 -1.27
CA MET A 141 -10.29 4.66 -2.57
C MET A 141 -11.81 4.80 -2.66
N ASN A 142 -12.54 4.36 -1.63
CA ASN A 142 -14.00 4.43 -1.57
C ASN A 142 -14.52 5.87 -1.59
N GLU A 143 -13.89 6.77 -0.84
CA GLU A 143 -14.25 8.19 -0.84
C GLU A 143 -13.98 8.86 -2.19
N VAL A 144 -12.87 8.51 -2.86
CA VAL A 144 -12.56 9.01 -4.22
C VAL A 144 -13.58 8.48 -5.24
N GLN A 145 -13.93 7.19 -5.21
CA GLN A 145 -14.94 6.60 -6.09
C GLN A 145 -16.30 7.28 -5.91
N ARG A 146 -16.74 7.47 -4.65
CA ARG A 146 -17.99 8.16 -4.32
C ARG A 146 -18.07 9.57 -4.91
N LEU A 147 -16.92 10.27 -4.96
CA LEU A 147 -16.84 11.63 -5.51
C LEU A 147 -16.77 11.65 -7.04
N LEU A 148 -16.24 10.60 -7.67
CA LEU A 148 -16.23 10.43 -9.12
C LEU A 148 -17.57 9.93 -9.67
N GLY A 149 -18.50 9.51 -8.80
CA GLY A 149 -19.85 9.10 -9.18
C GLY A 149 -19.91 7.71 -9.81
N GLU A 150 -18.96 6.84 -9.48
CA GLU A 150 -18.95 5.42 -9.84
C GLU A 150 -19.61 4.55 -8.76
#